data_AF-A0A8C4QGW4-F1
#
_entry.id   AF-A0A8C4QGW4-F1
#
_cell.length_a   1.000
_cell.length_b   1.000
_cell.length_c   1.000
_cell.angle_alpha   90.00
_cell.angle_beta   90.00
_cell.angle_gamma   90.00
#
_symmetry.space_group_name_H-M   'P 1'
#
loop_
_entity.id
_entity.type
_entity.pdbx_description
1 polymer ?
#
loop_
_entity_poly.entity_id
_entity_poly.type
_entity_poly.pdbx_seq_one_letter_code
_entity_poly.pdbx_strand_id
1 'polypeptide(L)'
;MNPLCARCNKPTYPMEKLSCLDSVWHKSCFSCEVCNLKLNLKNYKGFSKKPYCNSHYPKQSFTTVADTPENIRLREQSKLQSQIKYHEDFEKSKKKLGGLSLDDPSMGSMQGSHQPRHGAGYGKVQDSGYYKGEQQHNIPTSPVRQQASTPKNVFQALYDYDAADRDEVSFRVGDLIMEATAIDQGWMYGTVQRTMQTGMLPANYVEPV
;
A
#
# COMPACT_ATOMS: atom_id res chain seq x y z
N MET A 1 -28.08 -35.07 -21.97
CA MET A 1 -29.03 -33.94 -22.11
C MET A 1 -28.25 -32.66 -22.30
N ASN A 2 -28.72 -31.75 -23.16
CA ASN A 2 -28.06 -30.46 -23.34
C ASN A 2 -28.34 -29.56 -22.14
N PRO A 3 -27.31 -28.92 -21.55
CA PRO A 3 -27.51 -28.04 -20.40
C PRO A 3 -28.33 -26.81 -20.79
N LEU A 4 -29.22 -26.39 -19.89
CA LEU A 4 -30.10 -25.24 -20.12
C LEU A 4 -29.39 -23.93 -19.80
N CYS A 5 -29.73 -22.87 -20.54
CA CYS A 5 -29.20 -21.54 -20.28
C CYS A 5 -29.87 -20.91 -19.05
N ALA A 6 -29.08 -20.39 -18.11
CA ALA A 6 -29.58 -19.74 -16.89
C ALA A 6 -30.40 -18.46 -17.13
N ARG A 7 -30.35 -17.86 -18.33
CA ARG A 7 -31.15 -16.68 -18.68
C ARG A 7 -32.45 -17.00 -19.40
N CYS A 8 -32.35 -17.82 -20.45
CA CYS A 8 -33.49 -18.07 -21.34
C CYS A 8 -34.09 -19.47 -21.21
N ASN A 9 -33.51 -20.33 -20.35
CA ASN A 9 -33.91 -21.71 -20.12
C ASN A 9 -33.95 -22.61 -21.37
N LYS A 10 -33.36 -22.17 -22.49
CA LYS A 10 -33.24 -22.96 -23.72
C LYS A 10 -31.98 -23.84 -23.67
N PRO A 11 -31.97 -25.00 -24.34
CA PRO A 11 -30.78 -25.84 -24.42
C PRO A 11 -29.60 -25.07 -25.05
N THR A 12 -28.42 -25.24 -24.46
CA THR A 12 -27.17 -24.69 -24.97
C THR A 12 -26.41 -25.76 -25.72
N TYR A 13 -25.96 -25.42 -26.92
CA TYR A 13 -25.18 -26.30 -27.77
C TYR A 13 -23.68 -26.00 -27.62
N PRO A 14 -22.78 -26.96 -27.85
CA PRO A 14 -21.34 -26.80 -27.63
C PRO A 14 -20.72 -25.54 -28.26
N MET A 15 -21.22 -25.10 -29.42
CA MET A 15 -20.70 -23.94 -30.15
C MET A 15 -21.02 -22.59 -29.48
N GLU A 16 -22.12 -22.50 -28.74
CA GLU A 16 -22.57 -21.28 -28.06
C GLU A 16 -22.45 -21.35 -26.53
N LYS A 17 -22.03 -22.51 -26.03
CA LYS A 17 -21.94 -22.82 -24.60
C LYS A 17 -20.87 -21.97 -23.93
N LEU A 18 -21.28 -21.26 -22.88
CA LEU A 18 -20.41 -20.55 -21.97
C LEU A 18 -20.71 -21.00 -20.54
N SER A 19 -19.73 -21.58 -19.86
CA SER A 19 -19.86 -22.04 -18.47
C SER A 19 -19.27 -21.00 -17.52
N CYS A 20 -20.08 -20.39 -16.67
CA CYS A 20 -19.68 -19.37 -15.68
C CYS A 20 -20.70 -19.30 -14.53
N LEU A 21 -20.26 -18.89 -13.34
CA LEU A 21 -21.13 -18.72 -12.16
C LEU A 21 -21.95 -19.98 -11.83
N ASP A 22 -21.28 -21.14 -11.90
CA ASP A 22 -21.88 -22.47 -11.68
C ASP A 22 -23.06 -22.80 -12.61
N SER A 23 -23.17 -22.09 -13.73
CA SER A 23 -24.28 -22.18 -14.67
C SER A 23 -23.81 -22.17 -16.11
N VAL A 24 -24.69 -22.59 -17.01
CA VAL A 24 -24.43 -22.57 -18.45
C VAL A 24 -25.24 -21.45 -19.09
N TRP A 25 -24.62 -20.75 -20.03
CA TRP A 25 -25.17 -19.58 -20.70
C TRP A 25 -24.92 -19.69 -22.20
N HIS A 26 -25.80 -19.10 -23.02
CA HIS A 26 -25.41 -18.78 -24.40
C HIS A 26 -24.47 -17.57 -24.39
N LYS A 27 -23.50 -17.52 -25.31
CA LYS A 27 -22.68 -16.31 -25.56
C LYS A 27 -23.53 -15.05 -25.75
N SER A 28 -24.70 -15.17 -26.36
CA SER A 28 -25.65 -14.06 -26.56
C SER A 28 -26.43 -13.67 -25.30
N CYS A 29 -26.70 -14.63 -24.42
CA CYS A 29 -27.45 -14.43 -23.18
C CYS A 29 -26.58 -13.92 -22.02
N PHE A 30 -25.26 -14.02 -22.14
CA PHE A 30 -24.32 -13.55 -21.15
C PHE A 30 -24.17 -12.02 -21.24
N SER A 31 -25.06 -11.28 -20.56
CA SER A 31 -25.07 -9.83 -20.58
C SER A 31 -25.44 -9.27 -19.20
N CYS A 32 -25.02 -8.04 -18.92
CA CYS A 32 -25.20 -7.42 -17.62
C CYS A 32 -26.70 -7.31 -17.26
N GLU A 33 -27.08 -7.70 -16.04
CA GLU A 33 -28.47 -7.61 -15.56
C GLU A 33 -29.02 -6.16 -15.59
N VAL A 34 -28.16 -5.16 -15.39
CA VAL A 34 -28.56 -3.75 -15.27
C VAL A 34 -28.63 -3.06 -16.63
N CYS A 35 -27.56 -3.13 -17.42
CA CYS A 35 -27.47 -2.40 -18.70
C CYS A 35 -27.61 -3.27 -19.95
N ASN A 36 -27.83 -4.57 -19.80
CA ASN A 36 -27.91 -5.53 -20.91
C ASN A 36 -26.69 -5.59 -21.84
N LEU A 37 -25.58 -4.93 -21.49
CA LEU A 37 -24.33 -4.98 -22.24
C LEU A 37 -23.84 -6.42 -22.34
N LYS A 38 -23.57 -6.91 -23.57
CA LYS A 38 -23.00 -8.25 -23.78
C LYS A 38 -21.64 -8.34 -23.10
N LEU A 39 -21.51 -9.31 -22.20
CA LEU A 39 -20.31 -9.57 -21.44
C LEU A 39 -19.56 -10.74 -22.08
N ASN A 40 -18.28 -10.86 -21.75
CA ASN A 40 -17.46 -12.01 -22.12
C ASN A 40 -16.74 -12.51 -20.86
N LEU A 41 -16.04 -13.65 -20.95
CA LEU A 41 -15.30 -14.21 -19.81
C LEU A 41 -14.24 -13.28 -19.22
N LYS A 42 -13.75 -12.29 -19.99
CA LYS A 42 -12.70 -11.36 -19.57
C LYS A 42 -13.24 -10.09 -18.90
N ASN A 43 -14.46 -9.66 -19.24
CA ASN A 43 -15.03 -8.35 -18.89
C ASN A 43 -16.22 -8.44 -17.91
N TYR A 44 -16.56 -9.64 -17.45
CA TYR A 44 -17.66 -9.80 -16.50
C TYR A 44 -17.16 -9.80 -15.06
N LYS A 45 -18.02 -9.31 -14.17
CA LYS A 45 -17.91 -9.47 -12.72
C LYS A 45 -19.12 -10.25 -12.24
N GLY A 46 -18.90 -11.29 -11.44
CA GLY A 46 -19.95 -12.13 -10.89
C GLY A 46 -20.43 -11.63 -9.55
N PHE A 47 -21.73 -11.36 -9.40
CA PHE A 47 -22.34 -11.06 -8.10
C PHE A 47 -23.63 -11.86 -7.97
N SER A 48 -23.85 -12.56 -6.85
CA SER A 48 -25.06 -13.35 -6.61
C SER A 48 -25.45 -14.30 -7.77
N LYS A 49 -24.47 -14.98 -8.38
CA LYS A 49 -24.63 -15.88 -9.55
C LYS A 49 -25.16 -15.22 -10.83
N LYS A 50 -25.14 -13.89 -10.91
CA LYS A 50 -25.51 -13.13 -12.11
C LYS A 50 -24.30 -12.36 -12.66
N PRO A 51 -24.21 -12.17 -13.99
CA PRO A 51 -23.13 -11.42 -14.60
C PRO A 51 -23.42 -9.91 -14.59
N TYR A 52 -22.41 -9.12 -14.22
CA TYR A 52 -22.43 -7.65 -14.20
C TYR A 52 -21.25 -7.08 -14.99
N CYS A 53 -21.40 -5.89 -15.54
CA CYS A 53 -20.27 -5.14 -16.09
C CYS A 53 -19.49 -4.45 -14.97
N ASN A 54 -18.28 -3.95 -15.27
CA ASN A 54 -17.45 -3.23 -14.29
C ASN A 54 -18.17 -2.02 -13.64
N SER A 55 -19.06 -1.35 -14.38
CA SER A 55 -19.80 -0.18 -13.86
C SER A 55 -20.96 -0.55 -12.94
N HIS A 56 -21.59 -1.72 -13.14
CA HIS A 56 -22.77 -2.13 -12.38
C HIS A 56 -22.47 -3.24 -11.37
N TYR A 57 -21.21 -3.64 -11.23
CA TYR A 57 -20.80 -4.57 -10.18
C TYR A 57 -20.87 -3.86 -8.82
N PRO A 58 -21.69 -4.35 -7.87
CA PRO A 58 -21.79 -3.75 -6.55
C PRO A 58 -20.42 -3.81 -5.86
N LYS A 59 -19.77 -2.65 -5.71
CA LYS A 59 -18.59 -2.54 -4.88
C LYS A 59 -19.04 -2.68 -3.44
N GLN A 60 -18.68 -3.81 -2.84
CA GLN A 60 -18.85 -4.10 -1.42
C GLN A 60 -18.27 -2.94 -0.60
N SER A 61 -19.14 -2.07 -0.08
CA SER A 61 -18.79 -1.09 0.93
C SER A 61 -18.60 -1.84 2.25
N PHE A 62 -17.41 -1.72 2.85
CA PHE A 62 -17.09 -2.35 4.12
C PHE A 62 -18.18 -2.07 5.15
N THR A 63 -18.91 -3.11 5.56
CA THR A 63 -19.92 -2.99 6.61
C THR A 63 -19.19 -2.78 7.93
N THR A 64 -19.32 -1.60 8.52
CA THR A 64 -18.86 -1.32 9.87
C THR A 64 -19.47 -2.35 10.82
N VAL A 65 -18.62 -3.19 11.40
CA VAL A 65 -19.02 -4.10 12.49
C VAL A 65 -19.53 -3.21 13.62
N ALA A 66 -20.85 -3.19 13.82
CA ALA A 66 -21.42 -2.47 14.94
C ALA A 66 -20.87 -3.06 16.24
N ASP A 67 -20.36 -2.19 17.12
CA ASP A 67 -19.86 -2.59 18.43
C ASP A 67 -21.05 -3.08 19.28
N THR A 68 -21.34 -4.37 19.19
CA THR A 68 -22.23 -5.01 20.15
C THR A 68 -21.64 -4.84 21.55
N PRO A 69 -22.47 -4.67 22.60
CA PRO A 69 -21.98 -4.54 23.98
C PRO A 69 -21.10 -5.73 24.41
N GLU A 70 -21.21 -6.87 23.72
CA GLU A 70 -20.35 -8.03 23.89
C GLU A 70 -18.94 -7.84 23.29
N ASN A 71 -18.82 -7.24 22.11
CA ASN A 71 -17.53 -6.92 21.48
C ASN A 71 -16.74 -5.88 22.31
N ILE A 72 -17.43 -4.93 22.93
CA ILE A 72 -16.79 -3.93 23.82
C ILE A 72 -16.22 -4.62 25.07
N ARG A 73 -17.01 -5.47 25.73
CA ARG A 73 -16.59 -6.20 26.94
C ARG A 73 -15.39 -7.11 26.68
N LEU A 74 -15.37 -7.82 25.53
CA LEU A 74 -14.24 -8.66 25.14
C LEU A 74 -12.95 -7.86 24.95
N ARG A 75 -13.03 -6.67 24.35
CA ARG A 75 -11.86 -5.79 24.16
C ARG A 75 -11.33 -5.22 25.47
N GLU A 76 -12.21 -4.78 26.37
CA GLU A 76 -11.81 -4.25 27.68
C GLU A 76 -11.17 -5.31 28.57
N GLN A 77 -11.76 -6.50 28.61
CA GLN A 77 -11.21 -7.63 29.38
C GLN A 77 -9.81 -8.02 28.87
N SER A 78 -9.61 -8.06 27.55
CA SER A 78 -8.31 -8.36 26.94
C SER A 78 -7.25 -7.28 27.24
N LYS A 79 -7.62 -5.99 27.20
CA LYS A 79 -6.73 -4.88 27.56
C LYS A 79 -6.32 -4.91 29.04
N LEU A 80 -7.27 -5.17 29.93
CA LEU A 80 -7.00 -5.26 31.36
C LEU A 80 -6.08 -6.47 31.67
N GLN A 81 -6.36 -7.62 31.06
CA GLN A 81 -5.56 -8.84 31.26
C GLN A 81 -4.10 -8.64 30.81
N SER A 82 -3.88 -7.94 29.70
CA SER A 82 -2.52 -7.62 29.25
C SER A 82 -1.83 -6.61 30.17
N GLN A 83 -2.48 -5.49 30.55
CA GLN A 83 -1.87 -4.51 31.47
C GLN A 83 -1.50 -5.11 32.83
N ILE A 84 -2.35 -5.97 33.41
CA ILE A 84 -2.05 -6.66 34.68
C ILE A 84 -0.80 -7.54 34.51
N LYS A 85 -0.72 -8.31 33.41
CA LYS A 85 0.44 -9.18 33.13
C LYS A 85 1.73 -8.37 32.97
N TYR A 86 1.70 -7.26 32.22
CA TYR A 86 2.87 -6.40 32.03
C TYR A 86 3.31 -5.69 33.32
N HIS A 87 2.37 -5.31 34.20
CA HIS A 87 2.70 -4.67 35.47
C HIS A 87 3.21 -5.67 36.53
N GLU A 88 2.63 -6.87 36.57
CA GLU A 88 3.06 -7.94 37.49
C GLU A 88 4.50 -8.39 37.18
N ASP A 89 4.82 -8.63 35.90
CA ASP A 89 6.18 -8.97 35.47
C ASP A 89 7.19 -7.84 35.79
N PHE A 90 6.77 -6.57 35.66
CA PHE A 90 7.58 -5.41 36.01
C PHE A 90 7.85 -5.33 37.53
N GLU A 91 6.84 -5.48 38.38
CA GLU A 91 7.02 -5.46 39.84
C GLU A 91 7.87 -6.66 40.32
N LYS A 92 7.71 -7.82 39.70
CA LYS A 92 8.50 -9.02 40.01
C LYS A 92 9.97 -8.85 39.58
N SER A 93 10.21 -8.16 38.46
CA SER A 93 11.56 -7.78 38.02
C SER A 93 12.20 -6.77 39.00
N LYS A 94 11.44 -5.80 39.50
CA LYS A 94 11.89 -4.79 40.47
C LYS A 94 12.23 -5.42 41.82
N LYS A 95 11.43 -6.39 42.29
CA LYS A 95 11.71 -7.16 43.52
C LYS A 95 12.92 -8.10 43.38
N LYS A 96 13.22 -8.58 42.17
CA LYS A 96 14.41 -9.42 41.91
C LYS A 96 15.73 -8.63 41.84
N LEU A 97 15.68 -7.31 41.61
CA LEU A 97 16.85 -6.42 41.56
C LEU A 97 17.03 -5.57 42.84
N GLY A 98 16.15 -5.68 43.82
CA GLY A 98 16.19 -4.93 45.08
C GLY A 98 16.93 -5.66 46.19
N GLY A 99 18.27 -5.65 46.14
CA GLY A 99 19.14 -6.19 47.18
C GLY A 99 20.24 -5.22 47.59
N LEU A 100 19.94 -3.95 47.83
CA LEU A 100 20.78 -3.02 48.60
C LEU A 100 19.86 -2.03 49.35
N SER A 101 19.91 -2.11 50.67
CA SER A 101 19.43 -1.12 51.63
C SER A 101 20.45 0.01 51.72
N LEU A 102 20.01 1.25 51.96
CA LEU A 102 20.51 2.21 52.96
C LEU A 102 19.78 3.56 52.78
N ASP A 103 19.11 3.93 53.84
CA ASP A 103 18.63 5.24 54.31
C ASP A 103 19.50 6.48 53.97
N ASP A 104 18.89 7.61 53.55
CA ASP A 104 18.92 8.92 54.25
C ASP A 104 18.11 10.02 53.47
N PRO A 105 17.40 10.97 54.13
CA PRO A 105 16.34 11.82 53.54
C PRO A 105 16.63 13.34 53.55
N SER A 106 16.46 14.08 52.44
CA SER A 106 16.08 15.50 52.49
C SER A 106 15.73 16.16 51.13
N MET A 107 14.62 16.92 51.13
CA MET A 107 14.14 17.98 50.22
C MET A 107 13.78 17.59 48.77
N GLY A 108 12.59 17.83 48.22
CA GLY A 108 11.52 18.76 48.60
C GLY A 108 11.29 19.80 47.48
N SER A 109 10.15 19.68 46.79
CA SER A 109 9.44 20.70 45.98
C SER A 109 10.16 21.39 44.80
N MET A 110 9.45 21.49 43.67
CA MET A 110 8.91 22.75 43.14
C MET A 110 8.24 22.52 41.77
N GLN A 111 6.99 22.94 41.68
CA GLN A 111 6.23 23.14 40.44
C GLN A 111 6.83 24.29 39.63
N GLY A 112 6.75 24.25 38.31
CA GLY A 112 7.24 25.33 37.45
C GLY A 112 6.80 25.19 36.00
N SER A 113 5.70 25.86 35.69
CA SER A 113 5.09 26.10 34.39
C SER A 113 5.98 26.88 33.39
N HIS A 114 5.70 26.75 32.08
CA HIS A 114 5.65 27.79 31.02
C HIS A 114 6.15 27.33 29.62
N GLN A 115 5.27 27.41 28.62
CA GLN A 115 5.54 27.66 27.18
C GLN A 115 6.15 29.08 27.00
N PRO A 116 6.74 29.55 25.86
CA PRO A 116 6.28 29.38 24.45
C PRO A 116 7.31 29.47 23.26
N ARG A 117 6.83 29.07 22.06
CA ARG A 117 6.96 29.61 20.67
C ARG A 117 8.25 30.22 20.02
N HIS A 118 8.21 30.12 18.67
CA HIS A 118 8.90 30.91 17.60
C HIS A 118 10.37 30.49 17.30
N GLY A 119 10.89 30.43 16.07
CA GLY A 119 10.51 30.84 14.71
C GLY A 119 11.79 31.30 13.95
N ALA A 120 11.87 31.07 12.63
CA ALA A 120 12.93 31.53 11.68
C ALA A 120 14.35 30.95 11.94
N GLY A 121 15.24 30.68 10.99
CA GLY A 121 15.45 31.11 9.61
C GLY A 121 16.98 31.27 9.41
N TYR A 122 17.45 31.20 8.15
CA TYR A 122 18.74 31.70 7.63
C TYR A 122 20.03 30.85 7.85
N GLY A 123 20.81 30.71 6.77
CA GLY A 123 22.29 30.70 6.87
C GLY A 123 23.06 29.68 6.02
N LYS A 124 23.56 30.11 4.85
CA LYS A 124 24.64 29.48 4.06
C LYS A 124 26.02 29.63 4.75
N VAL A 125 26.96 28.70 4.51
CA VAL A 125 28.41 28.84 4.17
C VAL A 125 29.04 27.41 4.14
N GLN A 126 29.59 26.86 3.05
CA GLN A 126 30.94 26.98 2.46
C GLN A 126 32.13 26.72 3.42
N ASP A 127 32.81 25.55 3.29
CA ASP A 127 34.14 25.41 2.65
C ASP A 127 35.01 24.24 3.21
N SER A 128 35.70 23.57 2.27
CA SER A 128 37.04 22.94 2.34
C SER A 128 37.35 21.66 3.14
N GLY A 129 37.72 20.63 2.35
CA GLY A 129 39.05 19.98 2.43
C GLY A 129 39.08 18.50 2.90
N TYR A 130 40.00 17.62 2.50
CA TYR A 130 40.89 17.47 1.35
C TYR A 130 41.55 16.05 1.46
N TYR A 131 41.35 15.14 0.48
CA TYR A 131 42.33 14.24 -0.21
C TYR A 131 42.83 12.88 0.36
N LYS A 132 42.71 11.83 -0.47
CA LYS A 132 43.76 10.97 -1.13
C LYS A 132 43.11 9.66 -1.66
N GLY A 133 43.45 9.06 -2.81
CA GLY A 133 44.47 9.31 -3.82
C GLY A 133 44.30 8.36 -5.04
N GLU A 134 44.92 8.78 -6.15
CA GLU A 134 44.95 8.32 -7.55
C GLU A 134 45.61 6.91 -7.74
N GLN A 135 45.64 6.19 -8.87
CA GLN A 135 46.09 6.49 -10.27
C GLN A 135 45.78 5.26 -11.19
N GLN A 136 45.85 5.20 -12.53
CA GLN A 136 45.51 6.03 -13.70
C GLN A 136 46.05 5.31 -14.99
N HIS A 137 45.47 5.59 -16.17
CA HIS A 137 46.00 5.42 -17.57
C HIS A 137 45.74 4.09 -18.33
N ASN A 138 45.40 4.03 -19.64
CA ASN A 138 45.44 5.01 -20.74
C ASN A 138 44.53 4.65 -21.97
N ILE A 139 44.30 5.67 -22.81
CA ILE A 139 43.29 5.97 -23.86
C ILE A 139 43.70 5.43 -25.27
N PRO A 140 42.90 5.48 -26.39
CA PRO A 140 42.59 6.74 -27.08
C PRO A 140 41.24 6.89 -27.86
N THR A 141 40.72 8.13 -27.83
CA THR A 141 40.13 8.92 -28.94
C THR A 141 38.81 8.52 -29.63
N SER A 142 37.77 9.34 -29.43
CA SER A 142 37.12 10.20 -30.46
C SER A 142 35.81 10.84 -29.93
N PRO A 143 35.34 11.98 -30.47
CA PRO A 143 34.43 12.88 -29.78
C PRO A 143 32.97 12.44 -29.99
N VAL A 144 32.29 12.01 -28.93
CA VAL A 144 30.84 11.82 -28.96
C VAL A 144 30.19 12.78 -27.97
N ARG A 145 29.63 13.84 -28.56
CA ARG A 145 28.42 14.56 -28.16
C ARG A 145 27.79 14.01 -26.87
N GLN A 146 27.82 14.82 -25.80
CA GLN A 146 27.11 14.58 -24.55
C GLN A 146 25.63 14.31 -24.84
N GLN A 147 25.27 13.04 -24.96
CA GLN A 147 23.90 12.60 -24.76
C GLN A 147 23.70 12.58 -23.25
N ALA A 148 22.81 13.44 -22.77
CA ALA A 148 22.32 13.37 -21.41
C ALA A 148 21.97 11.91 -21.10
N SER A 149 22.67 11.31 -20.14
CA SER A 149 22.36 9.97 -19.67
C SER A 149 20.99 10.02 -19.04
N THR A 150 19.96 9.63 -19.80
CA THR A 150 18.63 9.38 -19.25
C THR A 150 18.80 8.39 -18.09
N PRO A 151 18.23 8.66 -16.90
CA PRO A 151 18.28 7.68 -15.83
C PRO A 151 17.51 6.46 -16.34
N LYS A 152 18.18 5.30 -16.43
CA LYS A 152 17.66 4.11 -17.11
C LYS A 152 16.41 3.48 -16.47
N ASN A 153 15.89 4.06 -15.38
CA ASN A 153 14.79 3.54 -14.57
C ASN A 153 13.79 4.65 -14.19
N VAL A 154 13.38 5.48 -15.15
CA VAL A 154 12.28 6.46 -14.95
C VAL A 154 11.00 5.87 -15.51
N PHE A 155 9.93 5.90 -14.71
CA PHE A 155 8.61 5.42 -15.08
C PHE A 155 7.58 6.53 -14.90
N GLN A 156 6.55 6.58 -15.72
CA GLN A 156 5.44 7.51 -15.63
C GLN A 156 4.19 6.80 -15.13
N ALA A 157 3.49 7.42 -14.17
CA ALA A 157 2.22 6.92 -13.67
C ALA A 157 1.09 7.08 -14.69
N LEU A 158 0.40 5.97 -14.99
CA LEU A 158 -0.75 5.91 -15.88
C LEU A 158 -2.08 6.15 -15.15
N TYR A 159 -2.12 5.88 -13.84
CA TYR A 159 -3.31 5.98 -13.00
C TYR A 159 -2.96 6.59 -11.64
N ASP A 160 -3.95 7.19 -10.98
CA ASP A 160 -3.81 7.64 -9.61
C ASP A 160 -3.72 6.44 -8.65
N TYR A 161 -2.86 6.54 -7.65
CA TYR A 161 -2.71 5.55 -6.59
C TYR A 161 -2.55 6.25 -5.24
N ASP A 162 -3.38 5.85 -4.27
CA ASP A 162 -3.24 6.26 -2.87
C ASP A 162 -2.64 5.08 -2.08
N ALA A 163 -1.59 5.36 -1.31
CA ALA A 163 -0.88 4.36 -0.52
C ALA A 163 -1.80 3.69 0.50
N ALA A 164 -1.77 2.36 0.55
CA ALA A 164 -2.58 1.56 1.47
C ALA A 164 -1.89 1.33 2.83
N ASP A 165 -0.55 1.32 2.85
CA ASP A 165 0.27 1.14 4.05
C ASP A 165 1.45 2.14 4.09
N ARG A 166 2.21 2.15 5.18
CA ARG A 166 3.27 3.12 5.51
C ARG A 166 4.51 2.99 4.63
N ASP A 167 4.72 1.83 4.04
CA ASP A 167 5.82 1.49 3.14
C ASP A 167 5.47 1.71 1.65
N GLU A 168 4.24 2.13 1.35
CA GLU A 168 3.78 2.45 0.00
C GLU A 168 3.81 3.96 -0.31
N VAL A 169 3.83 4.32 -1.60
CA VAL A 169 3.82 5.71 -2.05
C VAL A 169 2.56 6.08 -2.82
N SER A 170 2.04 7.28 -2.55
CA SER A 170 0.91 7.85 -3.30
C SER A 170 1.41 8.69 -4.49
N PHE A 171 0.83 8.48 -5.67
CA PHE A 171 1.16 9.21 -6.89
C PHE A 171 -0.09 9.50 -7.73
N ARG A 172 0.03 10.48 -8.62
CA ARG A 172 -1.03 10.91 -9.53
C ARG A 172 -0.65 10.61 -10.98
N VAL A 173 -1.64 10.52 -11.86
CA VAL A 173 -1.42 10.36 -13.32
C VAL A 173 -0.41 11.40 -13.81
N GLY A 174 0.62 10.93 -14.53
CA GLY A 174 1.68 11.76 -15.07
C GLY A 174 2.85 12.02 -14.12
N ASP A 175 2.79 11.56 -12.86
CA ASP A 175 3.95 11.63 -11.96
C ASP A 175 5.09 10.73 -12.49
N LEU A 176 6.33 11.21 -12.36
CA LEU A 176 7.53 10.45 -12.69
C LEU A 176 8.07 9.73 -11.45
N ILE A 177 8.33 8.44 -11.59
CA ILE A 177 8.94 7.57 -10.59
C ILE A 177 10.39 7.34 -10.98
N MET A 178 11.30 7.84 -10.16
CA MET A 178 12.74 7.73 -10.36
C MET A 178 13.31 6.55 -9.59
N GLU A 179 14.43 6.02 -10.07
CA GLU A 179 15.16 4.91 -9.46
C GLU A 179 14.29 3.65 -9.26
N ALA A 180 13.29 3.46 -10.14
CA ALA A 180 12.31 2.42 -9.96
C ALA A 180 12.92 1.02 -10.18
N THR A 181 12.76 0.14 -9.20
CA THR A 181 13.28 -1.22 -9.22
C THR A 181 12.14 -2.21 -9.00
N ALA A 182 11.99 -3.18 -9.88
CA ALA A 182 11.00 -4.25 -9.70
C ALA A 182 11.41 -5.16 -8.54
N ILE A 183 10.50 -5.36 -7.58
CA ILE A 183 10.67 -6.33 -6.49
C ILE A 183 10.16 -7.68 -6.97
N ASP A 184 8.94 -7.70 -7.53
CA ASP A 184 8.29 -8.88 -8.07
C ASP A 184 7.44 -8.53 -9.31
N GLN A 185 6.55 -9.44 -9.73
CA GLN A 185 5.70 -9.24 -10.92
C GLN A 185 4.55 -8.23 -10.71
N GLY A 186 4.22 -7.90 -9.46
CA GLY A 186 3.13 -6.98 -9.12
C GLY A 186 3.60 -5.64 -8.54
N TRP A 187 4.81 -5.58 -7.99
CA TRP A 187 5.31 -4.47 -7.19
C TRP A 187 6.69 -3.99 -7.61
N MET A 188 6.86 -2.67 -7.53
CA MET A 188 8.10 -1.95 -7.73
C MET A 188 8.38 -1.06 -6.52
N TYR A 189 9.64 -0.72 -6.31
CA TYR A 189 10.07 0.27 -5.33
C TYR A 189 10.63 1.48 -6.08
N GLY A 190 10.26 2.69 -5.69
CA GLY A 190 10.73 3.88 -6.39
C GLY A 190 10.40 5.18 -5.66
N THR A 191 10.91 6.28 -6.20
CA THR A 191 10.74 7.62 -5.62
C THR A 191 9.87 8.49 -6.53
N VAL A 192 8.74 8.96 -6.01
CA VAL A 192 7.83 9.86 -6.73
C VAL A 192 8.47 11.25 -6.81
N GLN A 193 8.76 11.75 -8.01
CA GLN A 193 9.45 13.04 -8.19
C GLN A 193 8.68 14.22 -7.57
N ARG A 194 7.33 14.21 -7.65
CA ARG A 194 6.49 15.31 -7.16
C ARG A 194 6.49 15.43 -5.64
N THR A 195 6.39 14.31 -4.92
CA THR A 195 6.29 14.30 -3.45
C THR A 195 7.62 14.00 -2.77
N MET A 196 8.62 13.55 -3.52
CA MET A 196 9.89 13.01 -3.02
C MET A 196 9.71 11.86 -2.03
N GLN A 197 8.55 11.19 -2.07
CA GLN A 197 8.28 10.03 -1.23
C GLN A 197 8.77 8.77 -1.93
N THR A 198 9.37 7.88 -1.16
CA THR A 198 9.93 6.62 -1.63
C THR A 198 9.22 5.46 -0.94
N GLY A 199 8.91 4.41 -1.70
CA GLY A 199 8.20 3.25 -1.18
C GLY A 199 7.75 2.31 -2.29
N MET A 200 6.89 1.37 -1.92
CA MET A 200 6.30 0.38 -2.80
C MET A 200 5.17 0.98 -3.64
N LEU A 201 5.13 0.56 -4.90
CA LEU A 201 4.10 0.93 -5.87
C LEU A 201 3.74 -0.25 -6.78
N PRO A 202 2.49 -0.31 -7.27
CA PRO A 202 2.08 -1.36 -8.18
C PRO A 202 2.70 -1.18 -9.57
N ALA A 203 3.36 -2.22 -10.08
CA ALA A 203 4.10 -2.21 -11.34
C ALA A 203 3.20 -1.92 -12.55
N ASN A 204 1.93 -2.36 -12.51
CA ASN A 204 0.98 -2.20 -13.61
C ASN A 204 0.34 -0.81 -13.69
N TYR A 205 0.70 0.10 -12.78
CA TYR A 205 0.20 1.48 -12.75
C TYR A 205 1.20 2.45 -13.38
N VAL A 206 2.38 1.98 -13.79
CA VAL A 206 3.46 2.80 -14.30
C VAL A 206 4.03 2.20 -15.59
N GLU A 207 4.51 3.04 -16.49
CA GLU A 207 5.18 2.63 -17.73
C GLU A 207 6.57 3.27 -17.84
N PRO A 208 7.57 2.58 -18.42
CA PRO A 208 8.89 3.18 -18.63
C PRO A 208 8.80 4.36 -19.61
N VAL A 209 9.54 5.44 -19.32
CA VAL A 209 9.62 6.66 -20.14
C VAL A 209 10.73 6.57 -21.19
#